data_AF-A0A662VLM8-F1
#
_entry.id   AF-A0A662VLM8-F1
#
_cell.length_a   1.000
_cell.length_b   1.000
_cell.length_c   1.000
_cell.angle_alpha   90.00
_cell.angle_beta   90.00
_cell.angle_gamma   90.00
#
_symmetry.space_group_name_H-M   'P 1'
#
loop_
_entity.id
_entity.type
_entity.pdbx_description
1 polymer ?
#
loop_
_entity_poly.entity_id
_entity_poly.type
_entity_poly.pdbx_seq_one_letter_code
_entity_poly.pdbx_strand_id
1 'polypeptide(L)'
;QIPELRGVIVVYRDVLAMRPTLDEALIAVFGAEAPEIEEESVQDLVKLLVELYNRAKEEAGAGNWTGFGEYIERLGDTINRLNQTIVK
;
A
#
# COMPACT_ATOMS: atom_id res chain seq x y z
N GLN A 1 27.62 27.53 -0.76
CA GLN A 1 27.63 26.17 -0.17
C GLN A 1 26.21 25.86 0.26
N ILE A 2 25.67 24.72 -0.13
CA ILE A 2 24.37 24.24 0.37
C ILE A 2 24.66 23.55 1.72
N PRO A 3 23.93 23.88 2.80
CA PRO A 3 24.13 23.22 4.09
C PRO A 3 23.76 21.73 4.01
N GLU A 4 24.61 20.87 4.55
CA GLU A 4 24.36 19.43 4.64
C GLU A 4 23.33 19.11 5.74
N LEU A 5 22.52 18.08 5.51
CA LEU A 5 21.54 17.57 6.47
C LEU A 5 22.28 17.01 7.70
N ARG A 6 22.12 17.62 8.87
CA ARG A 6 22.86 17.24 10.10
C ARG A 6 22.19 16.15 10.95
N GLY A 7 21.00 15.69 10.56
CA GLY A 7 20.23 14.65 11.25
C GLY A 7 18.73 14.87 11.19
N VAL A 8 17.97 13.81 11.43
CA VAL A 8 16.50 13.78 11.53
C VAL A 8 16.11 13.77 13.00
N ILE A 9 15.17 14.64 13.38
CA ILE A 9 14.59 14.69 14.73
C ILE A 9 13.15 14.20 14.65
N VAL A 10 12.81 13.20 15.47
CA VAL A 10 11.45 12.69 15.64
C VAL A 10 11.01 12.93 17.09
N VAL A 11 9.81 13.48 17.26
CA VAL A 11 9.22 13.74 18.58
C VAL A 11 7.81 13.16 18.60
N TYR A 12 7.55 12.27 19.56
CA TYR A 12 6.22 11.71 19.81
C TYR A 12 5.96 11.66 21.30
N ARG A 13 4.91 12.38 21.75
CA ARG A 13 4.56 12.55 23.17
C ARG A 13 5.74 13.09 23.99
N ASP A 14 6.30 12.27 24.84
CA ASP A 14 7.40 12.52 25.78
C ASP A 14 8.74 11.94 25.30
N VAL A 15 8.79 11.36 24.10
CA VAL A 15 9.98 10.73 23.52
C VAL A 15 10.53 11.57 22.37
N LEU A 16 11.82 11.87 22.42
CA LEU A 16 12.57 12.62 21.40
C LEU A 16 13.82 11.82 21.01
N ALA A 17 14.02 11.65 19.70
CA ALA A 17 15.23 11.04 19.15
C ALA A 17 15.82 11.88 18.02
N MET A 18 17.15 11.99 18.00
CA MET A 18 17.92 12.58 16.91
C MET A 18 18.86 11.52 16.33
N ARG A 19 18.68 11.19 15.06
CA ARG A 19 19.48 10.17 14.36
C ARG A 19 19.88 10.62 12.95
N PRO A 20 20.94 10.04 12.36
CA PRO A 20 21.33 10.30 10.98
C PRO A 20 20.21 10.12 9.95
N THR A 21 19.34 9.11 10.15
CA THR A 21 18.26 8.75 9.21
C THR A 21 16.89 8.77 9.88
N LEU A 22 15.83 8.84 9.07
CA LEU A 22 14.45 8.77 9.53
C LEU A 22 14.15 7.42 10.20
N ASP A 23 14.57 6.32 9.59
CA ASP A 23 14.31 4.96 10.09
C ASP A 23 14.93 4.76 11.49
N GLU A 24 16.18 5.17 11.68
CA GLU A 24 16.83 5.11 12.99
C GLU A 24 16.11 5.97 14.03
N ALA A 25 15.62 7.16 13.64
CA ALA A 25 14.90 8.05 14.55
C ALA A 25 13.53 7.47 14.93
N LEU A 26 12.83 6.83 13.99
CA LEU A 26 11.57 6.13 14.22
C LEU A 26 11.76 4.92 15.13
N ILE A 27 12.76 4.07 14.87
CA ILE A 27 13.10 2.92 15.74
C ILE A 27 13.43 3.41 17.16
N ALA A 28 14.16 4.52 17.29
CA ALA A 28 14.50 5.08 18.59
C ALA A 28 13.29 5.62 19.38
N VAL A 29 12.24 6.10 18.70
CA VAL A 29 11.03 6.62 19.34
C VAL A 29 9.99 5.52 19.60
N PHE A 30 9.84 4.57 18.67
CA PHE A 30 8.77 3.57 18.69
C PHE A 30 9.21 2.16 19.09
N GLY A 31 10.52 1.90 19.14
CA GLY A 31 11.11 0.63 19.61
C GLY A 31 10.88 -0.57 18.69
N ALA A 32 10.34 -0.35 17.49
CA ALA A 32 10.09 -1.38 16.50
C ALA A 32 10.65 -0.92 15.15
N GLU A 33 11.27 -1.85 14.42
CA GLU A 33 11.47 -1.68 12.98
C GLU A 33 10.11 -1.54 12.32
N ALA A 34 10.03 -0.68 11.30
CA ALA A 34 8.84 -0.62 10.46
C ALA A 34 8.60 -2.04 9.92
N PRO A 35 7.35 -2.54 9.96
CA PRO A 35 7.06 -3.80 9.30
C PRO A 35 7.54 -3.67 7.84
N GLU A 36 8.26 -4.68 7.34
CA GLU A 36 8.46 -4.81 5.90
C GLU A 36 7.05 -4.81 5.31
N ILE A 37 6.72 -3.72 4.62
CA ILE A 37 5.52 -3.69 3.81
C ILE A 37 5.81 -4.72 2.73
N GLU A 38 5.26 -5.93 2.88
CA GLU A 38 5.24 -6.91 1.81
C GLU A 38 4.60 -6.19 0.62
N GLU A 39 5.43 -5.79 -0.34
CA GLU A 39 4.93 -5.23 -1.58
C GLU A 39 4.02 -6.31 -2.16
N GLU A 40 2.73 -5.97 -2.32
CA GLU A 40 1.76 -6.88 -2.88
C GLU A 40 2.34 -7.49 -4.15
N SER A 41 2.56 -8.80 -4.12
CA SER A 41 3.21 -9.44 -5.24
C SER A 41 2.32 -9.33 -6.47
N VAL A 42 2.94 -9.25 -7.65
CA VAL A 42 2.23 -9.32 -8.93
C VAL A 42 1.28 -10.54 -8.96
N GLN A 43 1.67 -11.64 -8.32
CA GLN A 43 0.86 -12.85 -8.23
C GLN A 43 -0.40 -12.65 -7.38
N ASP A 44 -0.32 -11.89 -6.29
CA ASP A 44 -1.47 -11.65 -5.41
C ASP A 44 -2.45 -10.65 -6.03
N LEU A 45 -1.95 -9.64 -6.75
CA LEU A 45 -2.77 -8.74 -7.57
C LEU A 45 -3.51 -9.50 -8.68
N VAL A 46 -2.86 -10.45 -9.35
CA VAL A 46 -3.49 -11.30 -10.37
C VAL A 46 -4.56 -12.22 -9.77
N LYS A 47 -4.32 -12.80 -8.59
CA LYS A 47 -5.35 -13.59 -7.89
C LYS A 47 -6.57 -12.74 -7.53
N LEU A 48 -6.35 -11.55 -6.98
CA LEU A 48 -7.41 -10.61 -6.60
C LEU A 48 -8.22 -10.17 -7.82
N LEU A 49 -7.55 -9.92 -8.95
CA LEU A 49 -8.19 -9.60 -10.23
C LEU A 49 -9.18 -10.68 -10.67
N VAL A 50 -8.74 -11.94 -10.66
CA VAL A 50 -9.58 -13.08 -11.06
C VAL A 50 -10.77 -13.24 -10.12
N GLU A 51 -10.57 -13.05 -8.82
CA GLU A 51 -11.64 -13.10 -7.82
C GLU A 51 -12.70 -12.01 -8.05
N LEU A 52 -12.28 -10.76 -8.22
CA LEU A 52 -13.17 -9.62 -8.48
C LEU A 52 -14.00 -9.84 -9.76
N TYR A 53 -13.36 -10.35 -10.81
CA TYR A 53 -14.06 -10.67 -12.06
C TYR A 53 -15.11 -11.77 -11.88
N ASN A 54 -14.79 -12.83 -11.14
CA ASN A 54 -15.74 -13.91 -10.88
C ASN A 54 -16.93 -13.43 -10.07
N ARG A 55 -16.71 -12.63 -9.01
CA ARG A 55 -17.79 -12.03 -8.22
C ARG A 55 -18.66 -11.10 -9.05
N ALA A 56 -18.05 -10.28 -9.91
CA ALA A 56 -18.80 -9.44 -10.84
C ALA A 56 -19.75 -10.28 -11.72
N LYS A 57 -19.27 -11.41 -12.27
CA LYS A 57 -20.11 -12.30 -13.09
C LYS A 57 -21.26 -12.92 -12.29
N GLU A 58 -21.03 -13.28 -11.04
CA GLU A 58 -22.06 -13.82 -10.16
C GLU A 58 -23.15 -12.77 -9.88
N GLU A 59 -22.77 -11.54 -9.55
CA GLU A 59 -23.72 -10.44 -9.32
C GLU A 59 -24.55 -10.11 -10.58
N ALA A 60 -23.90 -10.09 -11.76
CA ALA A 60 -24.59 -9.90 -13.02
C ALA A 60 -25.59 -11.04 -13.31
N GLY A 61 -25.21 -12.29 -13.02
CA GLY A 61 -26.08 -13.46 -13.15
C GLY A 61 -27.26 -13.45 -12.15
N ALA A 62 -27.06 -12.89 -10.96
CA ALA A 62 -28.10 -12.70 -9.96
C ALA A 62 -29.02 -11.49 -10.25
N GLY A 63 -28.72 -10.69 -11.28
CA GLY A 63 -29.45 -9.47 -11.63
C GLY A 63 -29.10 -8.26 -10.76
N ASN A 64 -28.05 -8.35 -9.93
CA ASN A 64 -27.54 -7.24 -9.13
C ASN A 64 -26.56 -6.38 -9.94
N TRP A 65 -27.11 -5.51 -10.78
CA TRP A 65 -26.31 -4.62 -11.64
C TRP A 65 -25.52 -3.56 -10.85
N THR A 66 -26.01 -3.15 -9.68
CA THR A 66 -25.29 -2.23 -8.79
C THR A 66 -24.03 -2.89 -8.24
N GLY A 67 -24.14 -4.10 -7.69
CA GLY A 67 -22.98 -4.86 -7.20
C GLY A 67 -21.99 -5.18 -8.32
N PHE A 68 -22.47 -5.54 -9.51
CA PHE A 68 -21.62 -5.70 -10.69
C PHE A 68 -20.78 -4.45 -10.98
N GLY A 69 -21.40 -3.27 -11.00
CA GLY A 69 -20.70 -2.00 -11.23
C GLY A 69 -19.58 -1.75 -10.21
N GLU A 70 -19.87 -1.96 -8.93
CA GLU A 70 -18.88 -1.84 -7.85
C GLU A 70 -17.69 -2.80 -8.03
N TYR A 71 -17.94 -4.05 -8.42
CA TYR A 71 -16.87 -5.01 -8.67
C TYR A 71 -16.05 -4.68 -9.92
N ILE A 72 -16.66 -4.13 -10.97
CA ILE A 72 -15.95 -3.68 -12.17
C ILE A 72 -15.06 -2.46 -11.87
N GLU A 73 -15.52 -1.51 -11.05
CA GLU A 73 -14.68 -0.38 -10.62
C GLU A 73 -13.45 -0.87 -9.84
N ARG A 74 -13.66 -1.73 -8.84
CA ARG A 74 -12.57 -2.33 -8.06
C ARG A 74 -11.60 -3.16 -8.91
N LEU A 75 -12.13 -3.83 -9.94
CA LEU A 75 -11.32 -4.57 -10.91
C LEU A 75 -10.41 -3.60 -11.67
N GLY A 76 -10.94 -2.48 -12.16
CA GLY A 76 -10.17 -1.44 -12.85
C GLY A 76 -9.06 -0.86 -11.98
N ASP A 77 -9.34 -0.57 -10.71
CA ASP A 77 -8.34 -0.09 -9.75
C ASP A 77 -7.22 -1.12 -9.54
N THR A 78 -7.57 -2.40 -9.45
CA THR A 78 -6.61 -3.49 -9.28
C THR A 78 -5.71 -3.66 -10.53
N ILE A 79 -6.27 -3.50 -11.74
CA ILE A 79 -5.49 -3.49 -12.99
C ILE A 79 -4.50 -2.32 -13.01
N ASN A 80 -4.95 -1.14 -12.60
CA ASN A 80 -4.09 0.05 -12.55
C ASN A 80 -2.93 -0.14 -11.57
N ARG A 81 -3.19 -0.72 -10.40
CA ARG A 81 -2.16 -1.08 -9.40
C ARG A 81 -1.17 -2.09 -9.99
N LEU A 82 -1.67 -3.16 -10.63
CA LEU A 82 -0.82 -4.15 -11.30
C LEU A 82 0.09 -3.52 -12.35
N ASN A 83 -0.46 -2.62 -13.18
CA ASN A 83 0.32 -1.93 -14.21
C ASN A 83 1.40 -1.03 -13.59
N GLN A 84 1.10 -0.33 -12.49
CA GLN A 84 2.09 0.48 -11.77
C GLN A 84 3.21 -0.38 -11.15
N THR A 85 2.90 -1.56 -10.64
CA THR A 85 3.88 -2.49 -10.09
C THR A 85 4.80 -3.07 -11.16
N ILE A 86 4.30 -3.35 -12.36
CA ILE A 86 5.09 -3.89 -13.49
C ILE A 86 5.95 -2.81 -14.17
N VAL A 87 5.50 -1.55 -14.16
CA VAL A 87 6.22 -0.42 -14.78
C VAL A 87 7.31 0.16 -13.87
N LYS A 88 7.24 -0.12 -12.56
CA LYS A 88 8.29 0.22 -11.58
C LYS A 88 9.56 -0.58 -11.81
#